data_AF-A0A7C4XHP2-F1
#
_entry.id   AF-A0A7C4XHP2-F1
#
_cell.length_a   1.000
_cell.length_b   1.000
_cell.length_c   1.000
_cell.angle_alpha   90.00
_cell.angle_beta   90.00
_cell.angle_gamma   90.00
#
_symmetry.space_group_name_H-M   'P 1'
#
loop_
_entity.id
_entity.type
_entity.pdbx_description
1 polymer ?
#
loop_
_entity_poly.entity_id
_entity_poly.type
_entity_poly.pdbx_seq_one_letter_code
_entity_poly.pdbx_strand_id
1 'polypeptide(L)'
;MSKCKDDWLRYVLYSLVKDCEKQGDLLRNNLAFVTFNYDVSLENRIFRGLESNERIPNEDKIEFYNRKNLVSHVYGSVRRNGFENTQFGDFFLLDTSFGSNDSPKAKNAKICLDKAWSAAQSIFTIPQKKSANEDVLKIAKETISRAQTVYILGYGFDTTNSELINLKDLAVSSAESPAIHREVYFTNYGNSNRVNKSAGLLLVDDGNIFLESFMAPMTLTQGSYCEKSTKNVYDALAYDF
;
A
#
# COMPACT_ATOMS: atom_id res chain seq x y z
N MET A 1 -0.12 18.34 23.09
CA MET A 1 0.06 18.19 21.62
C MET A 1 0.63 16.81 21.34
N SER A 2 -0.16 15.81 20.96
CA SER A 2 0.40 14.45 20.79
C SER A 2 -0.03 13.76 19.49
N LYS A 3 0.98 13.52 18.64
CA LYS A 3 1.28 12.25 17.97
C LYS A 3 0.29 11.61 16.98
N CYS A 4 -0.73 12.31 16.49
CA CYS A 4 -1.61 11.78 15.44
C CYS A 4 -1.71 12.68 14.19
N LYS A 5 -0.64 13.40 13.86
CA LYS A 5 -0.64 14.33 12.70
C LYS A 5 -0.45 13.66 11.34
N ASP A 6 -0.23 12.34 11.29
CA ASP A 6 0.11 11.63 10.05
C ASP A 6 -0.74 10.37 9.83
N ASP A 7 -2.02 10.41 10.24
CA ASP A 7 -2.94 9.29 10.04
C ASP A 7 -3.74 9.46 8.74
N TRP A 8 -3.03 9.49 7.62
CA TRP A 8 -3.63 9.63 6.29
C TRP A 8 -4.68 8.55 5.99
N LEU A 9 -4.54 7.38 6.61
CA LEU A 9 -5.49 6.28 6.48
C LEU A 9 -6.86 6.62 7.06
N ARG A 10 -6.94 7.56 8.00
CA ARG A 10 -8.20 8.10 8.49
C ARG A 10 -9.00 8.77 7.37
N TYR A 11 -8.35 9.48 6.45
CA TYR A 11 -9.03 10.08 5.30
C TYR A 11 -9.56 9.03 4.34
N VAL A 12 -8.75 8.01 4.06
CA VAL A 12 -9.20 6.88 3.23
C VAL A 12 -10.40 6.18 3.87
N LEU A 13 -10.36 5.93 5.18
CA LEU A 13 -11.47 5.37 5.93
C LEU A 13 -12.71 6.26 5.88
N TYR A 14 -12.55 7.58 6.08
CA TYR A 14 -13.65 8.52 5.95
C TYR A 14 -14.27 8.47 4.55
N SER A 15 -13.45 8.53 3.51
CA SER A 15 -13.90 8.49 2.11
C SER A 15 -14.57 7.17 1.73
N LEU A 16 -14.12 6.04 2.31
CA LEU A 16 -14.78 4.75 2.12
C LEU A 16 -16.21 4.72 2.67
N VAL A 17 -16.49 5.48 3.74
CA VAL A 17 -17.75 5.36 4.50
C VAL A 17 -18.67 6.56 4.40
N LYS A 18 -18.19 7.73 3.94
CA LYS A 18 -18.96 8.99 3.97
C LYS A 18 -20.26 8.94 3.17
N ASP A 19 -20.27 8.17 2.08
CA ASP A 19 -21.42 8.00 1.19
C ASP A 19 -22.09 6.62 1.34
N CYS A 20 -21.77 5.87 2.40
CA CYS A 20 -22.42 4.59 2.69
C CYS A 20 -23.70 4.81 3.50
N GLU A 21 -24.84 4.84 2.80
CA GLU A 21 -26.16 5.01 3.43
C GLU A 21 -26.90 3.68 3.61
N LYS A 22 -26.60 2.69 2.76
CA LYS A 22 -27.32 1.43 2.64
C LYS A 22 -26.34 0.25 2.62
N GLN A 23 -26.89 -0.92 2.93
CA GLN A 23 -26.17 -2.18 2.76
C GLN A 23 -25.69 -2.33 1.30
N GLY A 24 -24.45 -2.79 1.15
CA GLY A 24 -23.76 -2.96 -0.12
C GLY A 24 -23.07 -1.71 -0.65
N ASP A 25 -23.29 -0.51 -0.09
CA ASP A 25 -22.64 0.71 -0.58
C ASP A 25 -21.12 0.64 -0.39
N LEU A 26 -20.65 0.09 0.74
CA LEU A 26 -19.23 -0.15 0.98
C LEU A 26 -18.61 -1.02 -0.13
N LEU A 27 -19.37 -1.99 -0.64
CA LEU A 27 -18.95 -2.95 -1.68
C LEU A 27 -18.79 -2.32 -3.07
N ARG A 28 -19.34 -1.12 -3.29
CA ARG A 28 -19.22 -0.38 -4.55
C ARG A 28 -17.90 0.38 -4.69
N ASN A 29 -17.20 0.64 -3.58
CA ASN A 29 -15.89 1.28 -3.61
C ASN A 29 -14.89 0.44 -4.43
N ASN A 30 -14.20 1.02 -5.40
CA ASN A 30 -13.17 0.33 -6.20
C ASN A 30 -11.75 0.67 -5.72
N LEU A 31 -11.55 0.64 -4.40
CA LEU A 31 -10.27 0.93 -3.77
C LEU A 31 -9.37 -0.33 -3.82
N ALA A 32 -8.11 -0.12 -4.16
CA ALA A 32 -7.08 -1.14 -4.06
C ALA A 32 -5.75 -0.51 -3.61
N PHE A 33 -4.96 -1.29 -2.90
CA PHE A 33 -3.64 -0.91 -2.43
C PHE A 33 -2.59 -1.82 -3.04
N VAL A 34 -1.49 -1.22 -3.50
CA VAL A 34 -0.29 -1.95 -3.92
C VAL A 34 0.84 -1.49 -3.02
N THR A 35 1.47 -2.43 -2.31
CA THR A 35 2.53 -2.11 -1.35
C THR A 35 3.74 -3.02 -1.52
N PHE A 36 4.91 -2.48 -1.21
CA PHE A 36 6.16 -3.20 -1.13
C PHE A 36 6.53 -3.55 0.32
N ASN A 37 5.73 -3.12 1.30
CA ASN A 37 5.92 -3.48 2.69
C ASN A 37 5.48 -4.92 2.95
N TYR A 38 6.18 -5.59 3.86
CA TYR A 38 5.84 -6.95 4.26
C TYR A 38 4.81 -7.00 5.39
N ASP A 39 4.69 -5.93 6.18
CA ASP A 39 3.77 -5.88 7.32
C ASP A 39 2.32 -5.70 6.86
N VAL A 40 1.38 -6.11 7.73
CA VAL A 40 -0.06 -6.04 7.50
C VAL A 40 -0.73 -4.90 8.28
N SER A 41 0.03 -3.83 8.58
CA SER A 41 -0.48 -2.74 9.43
C SER A 41 -1.59 -1.93 8.74
N LEU A 42 -1.52 -1.82 7.40
CA LEU A 42 -2.53 -1.16 6.58
C LEU A 42 -3.88 -1.88 6.70
N GLU A 43 -3.90 -3.19 6.45
CA GLU A 43 -5.08 -4.03 6.53
C GLU A 43 -5.67 -3.99 7.95
N ASN A 44 -4.82 -4.15 8.96
CA ASN A 44 -5.26 -4.10 10.37
C ASN A 44 -5.92 -2.77 10.73
N ARG A 45 -5.37 -1.65 10.25
CA ARG A 45 -5.96 -0.35 10.52
C ARG A 45 -7.26 -0.13 9.75
N ILE A 46 -7.33 -0.58 8.49
CA ILE A 46 -8.60 -0.52 7.74
C ILE A 46 -9.65 -1.34 8.49
N PHE A 47 -9.30 -2.58 8.90
CA PHE A 47 -10.13 -3.48 9.71
C PHE A 47 -10.78 -2.80 10.89
N ARG A 48 -9.94 -2.32 11.80
CA ARG A 48 -10.38 -1.66 13.02
C ARG A 48 -11.17 -0.39 12.72
N GLY A 49 -10.79 0.32 11.66
CA GLY A 49 -11.50 1.50 11.17
C GLY A 49 -12.95 1.18 10.80
N LEU A 50 -13.19 0.20 9.93
CA LEU A 50 -14.55 -0.17 9.55
C LEU A 50 -15.29 -0.90 10.67
N GLU A 51 -14.62 -1.71 11.49
CA GLU A 51 -15.23 -2.39 12.64
C GLU A 51 -15.87 -1.39 13.59
N SER A 52 -15.19 -0.26 13.86
CA SER A 52 -15.70 0.83 14.70
C SER A 52 -16.91 1.58 14.12
N ASN A 53 -17.27 1.35 12.85
CA ASN A 53 -18.41 1.98 12.21
C ASN A 53 -19.66 1.09 12.34
N GLU A 54 -20.56 1.45 13.26
CA GLU A 54 -21.81 0.74 13.53
C GLU A 54 -22.83 0.81 12.39
N ARG A 55 -22.69 1.77 11.47
CA ARG A 55 -23.64 1.96 10.35
C ARG A 55 -23.44 0.94 9.24
N ILE A 56 -22.25 0.36 9.15
CA ILE A 56 -21.92 -0.63 8.12
C ILE A 56 -22.23 -2.02 8.67
N PRO A 57 -23.03 -2.84 7.96
CA PRO A 57 -23.27 -4.24 8.34
C PRO A 57 -21.97 -5.04 8.40
N ASN A 58 -21.91 -6.02 9.31
CA ASN A 58 -20.70 -6.83 9.47
C ASN A 58 -20.43 -7.71 8.25
N GLU A 59 -21.48 -8.13 7.55
CA GLU A 59 -21.41 -8.89 6.32
C GLU A 59 -20.65 -8.11 5.24
N ASP A 60 -21.01 -6.84 5.03
CA ASP A 60 -20.35 -5.94 4.06
C ASP A 60 -18.89 -5.70 4.44
N LYS A 61 -18.56 -5.58 5.73
CA LYS A 61 -17.18 -5.43 6.20
C LYS A 61 -16.37 -6.67 5.83
N ILE A 62 -16.86 -7.85 6.19
CA ILE A 62 -16.19 -9.14 5.92
C ILE A 62 -16.01 -9.32 4.41
N GLU A 63 -17.04 -9.05 3.62
CA GLU A 63 -16.96 -9.15 2.17
C GLU A 63 -15.97 -8.14 1.58
N PHE A 64 -15.98 -6.89 2.06
CA PHE A 64 -15.00 -5.86 1.66
C PHE A 64 -13.56 -6.32 1.90
N TYR A 65 -13.29 -6.94 3.05
CA TYR A 65 -11.96 -7.45 3.38
C TYR A 65 -11.56 -8.67 2.59
N ASN A 66 -12.50 -9.57 2.33
CA ASN A 66 -12.26 -10.78 1.55
C ASN A 66 -12.20 -10.51 0.04
N ARG A 67 -12.41 -9.26 -0.39
CA ARG A 67 -12.23 -8.91 -1.79
C ARG A 67 -10.83 -9.24 -2.24
N LYS A 68 -10.79 -10.09 -3.26
CA LYS A 68 -9.56 -10.40 -3.97
C LYS A 68 -8.94 -9.08 -4.45
N ASN A 69 -7.67 -8.84 -4.11
CA ASN A 69 -6.86 -7.70 -4.52
C ASN A 69 -7.10 -6.37 -3.79
N LEU A 70 -7.79 -6.35 -2.63
CA LEU A 70 -7.87 -5.13 -1.83
C LEU A 70 -6.45 -4.63 -1.47
N VAL A 71 -5.56 -5.51 -1.01
CA VAL A 71 -4.15 -5.19 -0.75
C VAL A 71 -3.24 -6.20 -1.45
N SER A 72 -2.37 -5.70 -2.32
CA SER A 72 -1.41 -6.48 -3.10
C SER A 72 0.00 -6.25 -2.55
N HIS A 73 0.55 -7.24 -1.84
CA HIS A 73 1.93 -7.19 -1.35
C HIS A 73 2.90 -7.72 -2.40
N VAL A 74 3.59 -6.79 -3.06
CA VAL A 74 4.50 -7.07 -4.19
C VAL A 74 5.66 -7.99 -3.80
N TYR A 75 6.10 -7.94 -2.55
CA TYR A 75 7.14 -8.80 -1.98
C TYR A 75 6.59 -9.90 -1.07
N GLY A 76 5.28 -10.16 -1.12
CA GLY A 76 4.62 -11.05 -0.17
C GLY A 76 4.43 -10.40 1.20
N SER A 77 3.82 -11.12 2.13
CA SER A 77 3.40 -10.60 3.43
C SER A 77 3.86 -11.50 4.56
N VAL A 78 4.15 -10.92 5.71
CA VAL A 78 4.46 -11.67 6.95
C VAL A 78 3.25 -12.42 7.51
N ARG A 79 2.03 -12.12 7.01
CA ARG A 79 0.82 -12.88 7.34
C ARG A 79 -0.02 -13.12 6.09
N ARG A 80 -0.62 -14.30 6.00
CA ARG A 80 -1.61 -14.60 4.94
C ARG A 80 -2.94 -13.89 5.17
N ASN A 81 -3.31 -13.71 6.44
CA ASN A 81 -4.53 -13.04 6.85
C ASN A 81 -4.16 -11.88 7.78
N GLY A 82 -4.38 -10.65 7.33
CA GLY A 82 -4.06 -9.45 8.10
C GLY A 82 -4.82 -9.35 9.42
N PHE A 83 -6.00 -9.98 9.52
CA PHE A 83 -6.95 -9.83 10.63
C PHE A 83 -6.88 -10.95 11.66
N GLU A 84 -6.18 -12.03 11.35
CA GLU A 84 -5.98 -13.08 12.33
C GLU A 84 -5.27 -12.50 13.55
N ASN A 85 -5.91 -12.63 14.70
CA ASN A 85 -5.40 -12.18 15.97
C ASN A 85 -4.23 -13.09 16.37
N THR A 86 -3.09 -12.90 15.72
CA THR A 86 -1.90 -13.68 16.00
C THR A 86 -1.32 -13.15 17.29
N GLN A 87 -1.60 -13.84 18.39
CA GLN A 87 -0.74 -13.76 19.55
C GLN A 87 0.64 -14.23 19.08
N PHE A 88 1.53 -13.27 18.83
CA PHE A 88 2.94 -13.57 18.78
C PHE A 88 3.32 -14.04 20.17
N GLY A 89 3.96 -15.22 20.23
CA GLY A 89 4.59 -15.63 21.48
C GLY A 89 5.53 -14.53 21.92
N ASP A 90 5.64 -14.33 23.23
CA ASP A 90 6.56 -13.36 23.77
C ASP A 90 7.99 -13.69 23.28
N PHE A 91 8.57 -12.85 22.43
CA PHE A 91 9.91 -13.04 21.89
C PHE A 91 10.98 -13.03 22.99
N PHE A 92 10.68 -12.46 24.17
CA PHE A 92 11.54 -12.58 25.35
C PHE A 92 11.69 -14.04 25.82
N LEU A 93 10.82 -14.96 25.38
CA LEU A 93 10.98 -16.40 25.63
C LEU A 93 12.12 -17.04 24.82
N LEU A 94 12.67 -16.34 23.81
CA LEU A 94 13.87 -16.78 23.08
C LEU A 94 15.18 -16.43 23.79
N ASP A 95 15.13 -15.57 24.82
CA ASP A 95 16.31 -15.08 25.56
C ASP A 95 16.85 -16.10 26.58
N THR A 96 16.10 -17.16 26.87
CA THR A 96 16.53 -18.13 27.89
C THR A 96 17.26 -19.31 27.27
N SER A 97 18.52 -19.49 27.70
CA SER A 97 19.31 -20.72 27.57
C SER A 97 18.41 -21.96 27.57
N PHE A 98 18.39 -22.68 26.45
CA PHE A 98 17.57 -23.87 26.24
C PHE A 98 17.92 -24.96 27.26
N GLY A 99 17.30 -24.89 28.45
CA GLY A 99 17.16 -26.03 29.33
C GLY A 99 16.30 -27.11 28.66
N SER A 100 16.36 -28.34 29.19
CA SER A 100 15.70 -29.56 28.67
C SER A 100 14.52 -29.34 27.71
N ASN A 101 14.57 -30.02 26.55
CA ASN A 101 13.63 -29.90 25.43
C ASN A 101 12.13 -29.99 25.78
N ASP A 102 11.75 -30.56 26.93
CA ASP A 102 10.36 -30.72 27.34
C ASP A 102 9.79 -29.56 28.16
N SER A 103 10.57 -28.51 28.43
CA SER A 103 10.04 -27.35 29.17
C SER A 103 8.93 -26.63 28.39
N PRO A 104 7.89 -26.09 29.06
CA PRO A 104 6.88 -25.25 28.42
C PRO A 104 7.49 -24.07 27.62
N LYS A 105 8.65 -23.56 28.07
CA LYS A 105 9.41 -22.53 27.38
C LYS A 105 9.94 -23.01 26.03
N ALA A 106 10.54 -24.20 25.96
CA ALA A 106 11.02 -24.78 24.71
C ALA A 106 9.87 -25.00 23.71
N LYS A 107 8.69 -25.45 24.19
CA LYS A 107 7.49 -25.59 23.35
C LYS A 107 7.02 -24.25 22.78
N ASN A 108 6.96 -23.20 23.60
CA ASN A 108 6.56 -21.87 23.16
C ASN A 108 7.59 -21.25 22.18
N ALA A 109 8.88 -21.43 22.43
CA ALA A 109 9.95 -21.00 21.53
C ALA A 109 9.82 -21.69 20.16
N LYS A 110 9.58 -23.01 20.14
CA LYS A 110 9.33 -23.75 18.91
C LYS A 110 8.13 -23.19 18.14
N ILE A 111 7.00 -22.94 18.81
CA ILE A 111 5.81 -22.34 18.16
C ILE A 111 6.14 -20.97 17.56
N CYS A 112 6.91 -20.15 18.27
CA CYS A 112 7.34 -18.83 17.77
C CYS A 112 8.24 -18.95 16.54
N LEU A 113 9.21 -19.87 16.56
CA LEU A 113 10.10 -20.14 15.44
C LEU A 113 9.35 -20.73 14.24
N ASP A 114 8.43 -21.67 14.46
CA ASP A 114 7.58 -22.25 13.42
C ASP A 114 6.73 -21.17 12.74
N LYS A 115 6.16 -20.23 13.51
CA LYS A 115 5.44 -19.05 12.99
C LYS A 115 6.35 -18.11 12.20
N ALA A 116 7.52 -17.77 12.74
CA ALA A 116 8.48 -16.88 12.07
C ALA A 116 9.00 -17.51 10.77
N TRP A 117 9.28 -18.81 10.78
CA TRP A 117 9.65 -19.58 9.60
C TRP A 117 8.54 -19.58 8.55
N SER A 118 7.30 -19.86 8.95
CA SER A 118 6.16 -19.81 8.02
C SER A 118 5.96 -18.43 7.40
N ALA A 119 6.18 -17.35 8.17
CA ALA A 119 6.12 -15.97 7.66
C ALA A 119 7.30 -15.65 6.73
N ALA A 120 8.50 -16.15 7.03
CA ALA A 120 9.67 -15.99 6.17
C ALA A 120 9.49 -16.67 4.81
N GLN A 121 8.74 -17.77 4.75
CA GLN A 121 8.43 -18.47 3.49
C GLN A 121 7.44 -17.70 2.60
N SER A 122 6.69 -16.75 3.14
CA SER A 122 5.72 -15.95 2.37
C SER A 122 6.22 -14.57 1.97
N ILE A 123 7.49 -14.25 2.25
CA ILE A 123 8.15 -13.01 1.84
C ILE A 123 9.26 -13.29 0.83
N PHE A 124 9.47 -12.34 -0.08
CA PHE A 124 10.42 -12.48 -1.17
C PHE A 124 11.37 -11.28 -1.19
N THR A 125 12.66 -11.57 -1.32
CA THR A 125 13.66 -10.52 -1.54
C THR A 125 13.82 -10.20 -3.02
N ILE A 126 14.28 -8.99 -3.35
CA ILE A 126 14.50 -8.51 -4.73
C ILE A 126 15.29 -9.50 -5.62
N PRO A 127 16.35 -10.19 -5.14
CA PRO A 127 17.11 -11.12 -5.98
C PRO A 127 16.41 -12.46 -6.28
N GLN A 128 15.42 -12.87 -5.49
CA GLN A 128 14.80 -14.20 -5.56
C GLN A 128 13.67 -14.30 -6.60
N LYS A 129 13.50 -13.28 -7.45
CA LYS A 129 12.19 -12.84 -7.92
C LYS A 129 11.81 -13.22 -9.36
N LYS A 130 11.99 -14.48 -9.77
CA LYS A 130 11.61 -14.89 -11.14
C LYS A 130 10.35 -15.75 -11.30
N SER A 131 9.66 -16.18 -10.25
CA SER A 131 8.42 -16.96 -10.45
C SER A 131 7.42 -16.96 -9.29
N ALA A 132 7.88 -16.85 -8.04
CA ALA A 132 7.02 -17.13 -6.88
C ALA A 132 5.90 -16.11 -6.59
N ASN A 133 5.85 -14.97 -7.30
CA ASN A 133 4.84 -13.93 -7.07
C ASN A 133 4.28 -13.30 -8.37
N GLU A 134 4.32 -14.04 -9.48
CA GLU A 134 3.86 -13.53 -10.79
C GLU A 134 2.38 -13.15 -10.78
N ASP A 135 1.53 -13.91 -10.07
CA ASP A 135 0.09 -13.61 -9.99
C ASP A 135 -0.18 -12.28 -9.30
N VAL A 136 0.44 -12.02 -8.14
CA VAL A 136 0.28 -10.75 -7.42
C VAL A 136 0.85 -9.59 -8.21
N LEU A 137 1.98 -9.79 -8.92
CA LEU A 137 2.54 -8.78 -9.80
C LEU A 137 1.60 -8.46 -10.96
N LYS A 138 1.03 -9.48 -11.60
CA LYS A 138 0.05 -9.31 -12.67
C LYS A 138 -1.17 -8.53 -12.16
N ILE A 139 -1.72 -8.92 -11.02
CA ILE A 139 -2.81 -8.21 -10.36
C ILE A 139 -2.44 -6.76 -10.07
N ALA A 140 -1.26 -6.49 -9.50
CA ALA A 140 -0.83 -5.14 -9.18
C ALA A 140 -0.72 -4.26 -10.44
N LYS A 141 -0.12 -4.78 -11.52
CA LYS A 141 -0.02 -4.09 -12.81
C LYS A 141 -1.39 -3.83 -13.44
N GLU A 142 -2.28 -4.82 -13.40
CA GLU A 142 -3.65 -4.67 -13.91
C GLU A 142 -4.44 -3.63 -13.10
N THR A 143 -4.31 -3.65 -11.77
CA THR A 143 -4.94 -2.66 -10.89
C THR A 143 -4.45 -1.25 -11.18
N ILE A 144 -3.12 -1.05 -11.26
CA ILE A 144 -2.52 0.26 -11.53
C ILE A 144 -2.92 0.77 -12.93
N SER A 145 -2.89 -0.10 -13.95
CA SER A 145 -3.23 0.30 -15.32
C SER A 145 -4.70 0.66 -15.51
N ARG A 146 -5.61 0.12 -14.68
CA ARG A 146 -7.05 0.41 -14.76
C ARG A 146 -7.49 1.55 -13.84
N ALA A 147 -6.62 2.00 -12.94
CA ALA A 147 -6.93 3.09 -12.02
C ALA A 147 -7.09 4.43 -12.77
N GLN A 148 -8.15 5.16 -12.45
CA GLN A 148 -8.35 6.54 -12.89
C GLN A 148 -7.51 7.50 -12.05
N THR A 149 -7.43 7.24 -10.74
CA THR A 149 -6.63 8.04 -9.82
C THR A 149 -5.64 7.14 -9.10
N VAL A 150 -4.37 7.56 -9.06
CA VAL A 150 -3.27 6.84 -8.41
C VAL A 150 -2.63 7.74 -7.38
N TYR A 151 -2.63 7.29 -6.12
CA TYR A 151 -1.91 7.94 -5.02
C TYR A 151 -0.63 7.16 -4.69
N ILE A 152 0.51 7.83 -4.78
CA ILE A 152 1.84 7.28 -4.50
C ILE A 152 2.36 7.87 -3.18
N LEU A 153 2.26 7.08 -2.11
CA LEU A 153 2.48 7.57 -0.74
C LEU A 153 3.79 7.01 -0.15
N GLY A 154 4.67 7.89 0.34
CA GLY A 154 5.91 7.48 1.00
C GLY A 154 6.85 6.64 0.12
N TYR A 155 6.77 6.80 -1.20
CA TYR A 155 7.49 5.98 -2.18
C TYR A 155 8.74 6.69 -2.70
N GLY A 156 9.87 5.98 -2.69
CA GLY A 156 11.17 6.54 -3.09
C GLY A 156 11.46 6.56 -4.59
N PHE A 157 10.54 6.07 -5.44
CA PHE A 157 10.75 5.90 -6.88
C PHE A 157 12.03 5.11 -7.22
N ASP A 158 12.24 4.02 -6.47
CA ASP A 158 13.29 3.05 -6.78
C ASP A 158 13.04 2.42 -8.16
N THR A 159 14.07 2.35 -9.00
CA THR A 159 13.95 1.89 -10.38
C THR A 159 13.47 0.45 -10.46
N THR A 160 14.02 -0.45 -9.64
CA THR A 160 13.64 -1.86 -9.64
C THR A 160 12.18 -2.04 -9.23
N ASN A 161 11.74 -1.37 -8.17
CA ASN A 161 10.33 -1.40 -7.77
C ASN A 161 9.40 -0.82 -8.84
N SER A 162 9.83 0.27 -9.51
CA SER A 162 9.02 0.97 -10.51
C SER A 162 8.84 0.14 -11.78
N GLU A 163 9.92 -0.47 -12.28
CA GLU A 163 9.89 -1.40 -13.42
C GLU A 163 9.01 -2.61 -13.12
N LEU A 164 9.12 -3.13 -11.89
CA LEU A 164 8.42 -4.33 -11.48
C LEU A 164 6.90 -4.20 -11.53
N ILE A 165 6.34 -3.01 -11.28
CA ILE A 165 4.90 -2.73 -11.36
C ILE A 165 4.52 -1.92 -12.60
N ASN A 166 5.43 -1.79 -13.58
CA ASN A 166 5.23 -0.99 -14.79
C ASN A 166 4.78 0.45 -14.51
N LEU A 167 5.36 1.10 -13.49
CA LEU A 167 4.91 2.43 -13.09
C LEU A 167 5.11 3.50 -14.18
N LYS A 168 6.07 3.28 -15.09
CA LYS A 168 6.30 4.13 -16.27
C LYS A 168 5.09 4.16 -17.23
N ASP A 169 4.28 3.11 -17.26
CA ASP A 169 3.09 3.02 -18.13
C ASP A 169 1.95 3.94 -17.63
N LEU A 170 2.09 4.54 -16.44
CA LEU A 170 1.18 5.61 -16.00
C LEU A 170 1.39 6.91 -16.79
N ALA A 171 2.63 7.19 -17.20
CA ALA A 171 3.01 8.38 -17.95
C ALA A 171 2.55 8.34 -19.40
N VAL A 172 2.55 7.14 -19.98
CA VAL A 172 2.32 6.92 -21.40
C VAL A 172 0.84 6.58 -21.60
N SER A 173 0.04 7.57 -21.97
CA SER A 173 -1.17 7.33 -22.75
C SER A 173 -0.70 6.63 -24.03
N SER A 174 -0.82 5.30 -24.09
CA SER A 174 -0.50 4.59 -25.33
C SER A 174 -1.48 5.10 -26.39
N ALA A 175 -0.95 5.49 -27.55
CA ALA A 175 -1.74 6.02 -28.66
C ALA A 175 -2.87 5.09 -29.14
N GLU A 176 -2.88 3.84 -28.67
CA GLU A 176 -3.80 2.77 -29.02
C GLU A 176 -4.99 2.60 -28.05
N SER A 177 -5.01 3.31 -26.91
CA SER A 177 -6.20 3.38 -26.04
C SER A 177 -6.69 4.82 -25.93
N PRO A 178 -7.96 5.12 -26.29
CA PRO A 178 -8.50 6.46 -26.11
C PRO A 178 -8.29 6.88 -24.65
N ALA A 179 -7.56 7.99 -24.48
CA ALA A 179 -6.92 8.41 -23.24
C ALA A 179 -7.89 8.34 -22.05
N ILE A 180 -7.69 7.33 -21.20
CA ILE A 180 -8.24 7.38 -19.84
C ILE A 180 -7.55 8.58 -19.20
N HIS A 181 -8.31 9.61 -18.88
CA HIS A 181 -7.83 10.70 -18.03
C HIS A 181 -7.36 10.06 -16.72
N ARG A 182 -6.05 10.09 -16.48
CA ARG A 182 -5.45 9.58 -15.26
C ARG A 182 -4.91 10.72 -14.42
N GLU A 183 -5.17 10.64 -13.13
CA GLU A 183 -4.63 11.57 -12.14
C GLU A 183 -3.61 10.83 -11.27
N VAL A 184 -2.39 11.34 -11.21
CA VAL A 184 -1.29 10.74 -10.43
C VAL A 184 -0.82 11.74 -9.39
N TYR A 185 -1.09 11.44 -8.13
CA TYR A 185 -0.68 12.24 -6.98
C TYR A 185 0.45 11.52 -6.25
N PHE A 186 1.51 12.22 -5.86
CA PHE A 186 2.56 11.64 -5.03
C PHE A 186 3.08 12.56 -3.95
N THR A 187 3.62 11.95 -2.90
CA THR A 187 4.18 12.66 -1.74
C THR A 187 5.70 12.61 -1.75
N ASN A 188 6.35 13.73 -1.43
CA ASN A 188 7.80 13.84 -1.25
C ASN A 188 8.10 14.65 0.02
N TYR A 189 7.97 14.01 1.18
CA TYR A 189 8.19 14.64 2.46
C TYR A 189 9.60 15.25 2.56
N GLY A 190 9.66 16.53 2.93
CA GLY A 190 10.93 17.27 3.01
C GLY A 190 11.53 17.65 1.64
N ASN A 191 10.77 17.48 0.54
CA ASN A 191 11.15 17.85 -0.82
C ASN A 191 12.52 17.29 -1.25
N SER A 192 12.73 15.98 -1.06
CA SER A 192 13.98 15.32 -1.44
C SER A 192 14.23 15.44 -2.94
N ASN A 193 15.35 16.06 -3.32
CA ASN A 193 15.77 16.19 -4.72
C ASN A 193 15.92 14.84 -5.42
N ARG A 194 16.32 13.80 -4.68
CA ARG A 194 16.42 12.44 -5.22
C ARG A 194 15.06 11.94 -5.68
N VAL A 195 14.04 12.08 -4.83
CA VAL A 195 12.66 11.66 -5.14
C VAL A 195 12.09 12.49 -6.29
N ASN A 196 12.29 13.81 -6.29
CA ASN A 196 11.83 14.69 -7.38
C ASN A 196 12.42 14.26 -8.73
N LYS A 197 13.73 14.02 -8.79
CA LYS A 197 14.41 13.60 -10.02
C LYS A 197 13.96 12.22 -10.49
N SER A 198 13.85 11.26 -9.57
CA SER A 198 13.39 9.91 -9.90
C SER A 198 11.94 9.91 -10.39
N ALA A 199 11.05 10.65 -9.72
CA ALA A 199 9.66 10.78 -10.15
C ALA A 199 9.54 11.50 -11.50
N GLY A 200 10.32 12.57 -11.72
CA GLY A 200 10.34 13.32 -12.97
C GLY A 200 10.79 12.46 -14.15
N LEU A 201 11.93 11.76 -14.01
CA LEU A 201 12.41 10.84 -15.04
C LEU A 201 11.41 9.71 -15.32
N LEU A 202 10.75 9.18 -14.29
CA LEU A 202 9.84 8.06 -14.45
C LEU A 202 8.49 8.47 -15.07
N LEU A 203 7.89 9.56 -14.59
CA LEU A 203 6.52 9.95 -14.89
C LEU A 203 6.42 10.90 -16.08
N VAL A 204 7.48 11.63 -16.43
CA VAL A 204 7.43 12.65 -17.49
C VAL A 204 8.68 12.70 -18.38
N ASP A 205 9.67 11.83 -18.15
CA ASP A 205 10.96 11.83 -18.84
C ASP A 205 11.77 13.15 -18.68
N ASP A 206 11.53 13.88 -17.58
CA ASP A 206 12.25 15.11 -17.20
C ASP A 206 12.52 15.12 -15.69
N GLY A 207 13.78 14.89 -15.33
CA GLY A 207 14.21 14.87 -13.92
C GLY A 207 14.14 16.22 -13.20
N ASN A 208 14.00 17.34 -13.91
CA ASN A 208 13.96 18.65 -13.28
C ASN A 208 12.54 19.18 -13.07
N ILE A 209 11.53 18.53 -13.66
CA ILE A 209 10.16 19.04 -13.70
C ILE A 209 9.57 19.33 -12.29
N PHE A 210 9.96 18.54 -11.29
CA PHE A 210 9.47 18.64 -9.92
C PHE A 210 10.43 19.38 -8.98
N LEU A 211 11.53 19.96 -9.48
CA LEU A 211 12.50 20.68 -8.63
C LEU A 211 12.01 22.07 -8.24
N GLU A 212 11.40 22.79 -9.17
CA GLU A 212 11.03 24.21 -8.99
C GLU A 212 9.61 24.42 -8.45
N SER A 213 8.74 23.42 -8.61
CA SER A 213 7.32 23.54 -8.30
C SER A 213 6.97 22.94 -6.93
N PHE A 214 6.39 23.76 -6.05
CA PHE A 214 5.80 23.29 -4.79
C PHE A 214 4.44 22.62 -4.99
N MET A 215 3.67 23.07 -5.98
CA MET A 215 2.39 22.51 -6.46
C MET A 215 2.12 23.09 -7.85
N ALA A 216 2.70 22.51 -8.91
CA ALA A 216 2.31 22.87 -10.27
C ALA A 216 1.42 21.74 -10.81
N PRO A 217 0.09 21.93 -10.91
CA PRO A 217 -0.73 21.07 -11.74
C PRO A 217 -0.10 21.00 -13.13
N MET A 218 0.36 19.82 -13.54
CA MET A 218 0.93 19.64 -14.86
C MET A 218 0.04 18.72 -15.67
N THR A 219 -0.53 19.29 -16.73
CA THR A 219 -1.15 18.51 -17.79
C THR A 219 -0.02 17.78 -18.51
N LEU A 220 0.08 16.47 -18.26
CA LEU A 220 0.90 15.59 -19.08
C LEU A 220 0.39 15.68 -20.52
N THR A 221 1.29 15.45 -21.48
CA THR A 221 0.91 15.31 -22.89
C THR A 221 -0.26 14.34 -22.99
N GLN A 222 -1.35 14.76 -23.63
CA GLN A 222 -2.59 13.97 -23.84
C GLN A 222 -3.52 13.83 -22.62
N GLY A 223 -3.55 14.82 -21.73
CA GLY A 223 -4.65 14.97 -20.77
C GLY A 223 -4.59 14.04 -19.57
N SER A 224 -3.43 13.51 -19.21
CA SER A 224 -3.22 12.97 -17.85
C SER A 224 -2.72 14.09 -16.93
N TYR A 225 -2.98 13.97 -15.63
CA TYR A 225 -2.64 14.95 -14.61
C TYR A 225 -1.63 14.36 -13.63
N CYS A 226 -0.58 15.10 -13.30
CA CYS A 226 0.34 14.69 -12.24
C CYS A 226 0.62 15.83 -11.25
N GLU A 227 0.56 15.51 -9.96
CA GLU A 227 0.79 16.45 -8.87
C GLU A 227 1.71 15.87 -7.80
N LYS A 228 2.62 16.73 -7.32
CA LYS A 228 3.50 16.47 -6.18
C LYS A 228 3.02 17.28 -4.98
N SER A 229 2.90 16.62 -3.83
CA SER A 229 2.84 17.28 -2.52
C SER A 229 4.17 17.15 -1.77
N THR A 230 4.68 18.27 -1.26
CA THR A 230 5.85 18.31 -0.36
C THR A 230 5.48 18.18 1.12
N LYS A 231 4.17 18.17 1.42
CA LYS A 231 3.65 18.04 2.77
C LYS A 231 3.79 16.58 3.23
N ASN A 232 3.53 16.32 4.51
CA ASN A 232 3.36 14.94 4.97
C ASN A 232 2.13 14.31 4.29
N VAL A 233 1.99 12.99 4.41
CA VAL A 233 0.94 12.27 3.67
C VAL A 233 -0.45 12.74 4.11
N TYR A 234 -0.62 13.02 5.40
CA TYR A 234 -1.87 13.53 5.94
C TYR A 234 -2.27 14.88 5.34
N ASP A 235 -1.37 15.87 5.37
CA ASP A 235 -1.59 17.22 4.86
C ASP A 235 -1.75 17.26 3.33
N ALA A 236 -1.19 16.28 2.63
CA ALA A 236 -1.39 16.11 1.18
C ALA A 236 -2.82 15.69 0.88
N LEU A 237 -3.30 14.62 1.52
CA LEU A 237 -4.63 14.05 1.25
C LEU A 237 -5.77 14.90 1.85
N ALA A 238 -5.50 15.78 2.81
CA ALA A 238 -6.52 16.61 3.44
C ALA A 238 -7.28 17.54 2.49
N TYR A 239 -6.73 17.85 1.31
CA TYR A 239 -7.37 18.70 0.30
C TYR A 239 -8.14 17.91 -0.75
N ASP A 240 -7.84 16.62 -0.89
CA ASP A 240 -8.41 15.75 -1.93
C ASP A 240 -9.70 15.03 -1.45
N PHE A 241 -10.00 15.06 -0.14
CA PHE A 241 -11.09 14.31 0.49
C PHE A 241 -12.02 15.13 1.40
#